data_AF-A5N2R2-F1
#
_entry.id   AF-A5N2R2-F1
#
_cell.length_a   1.000
_cell.length_b   1.000
_cell.length_c   1.000
_cell.angle_alpha   90.00
_cell.angle_beta   90.00
_cell.angle_gamma   90.00
#
_symmetry.space_group_name_H-M   'P 1'
#
loop_
_entity.id
_entity.type
_entity.pdbx_description
1 polymer ?
#
loop_
_entity_poly.entity_id
_entity_poly.type
_entity_poly.pdbx_seq_one_letter_code
_entity_poly.pdbx_strand_id
1 'polypeptide(L)'
;MDLYSRKIIAWTLSETLNVSCVIDTINKAKKHRELVSPVIIHSDRGSQYVSKEYKKATSKMVLSYSKKAYPWDNACIESFHAIIKREWINRFRIKNYRHAYILVFEYIGTFYNTIRIHSHCNYMSPNEFEKAYEKFKRISMSTAS
;
A
#
# COMPACT_ATOMS: atom_id res chain seq x y z
N MET A 1 -0.23 -1.77 0.23
CA MET A 1 0.84 -1.45 -0.74
C MET A 1 0.66 -2.33 -1.96
N ASP A 2 0.93 -1.80 -3.14
CA ASP A 2 1.13 -2.61 -4.34
C ASP A 2 2.54 -3.21 -4.35
N LEU A 3 2.67 -4.53 -4.46
CA LEU A 3 4.00 -5.15 -4.43
C LEU A 3 4.77 -5.00 -5.73
N TYR A 4 4.09 -4.80 -6.86
CA TYR A 4 4.72 -4.63 -8.17
C TYR A 4 5.41 -3.28 -8.29
N SER A 5 4.71 -2.17 -8.04
CA SER A 5 5.28 -0.82 -8.14
C SER A 5 5.79 -0.24 -6.82
N ARG A 6 5.60 -0.96 -5.70
CA ARG A 6 5.84 -0.47 -4.32
C ARG A 6 4.97 0.70 -3.90
N LYS A 7 3.95 1.05 -4.68
CA LYS A 7 3.07 2.19 -4.43
C LYS A 7 2.18 1.97 -3.21
N ILE A 8 2.00 3.00 -2.39
CA ILE A 8 0.93 3.03 -1.41
C ILE A 8 -0.35 3.46 -2.11
N ILE A 9 -1.21 2.48 -2.43
CA ILE A 9 -2.50 2.69 -3.11
C ILE A 9 -3.51 3.37 -2.18
N ALA A 10 -3.54 2.98 -0.92
CA ALA A 10 -4.46 3.51 0.08
C ALA A 10 -3.85 3.38 1.47
N TRP A 11 -4.30 4.26 2.37
CA TRP A 11 -3.95 4.26 3.79
C TRP A 11 -5.09 4.89 4.60
N THR A 12 -5.11 4.57 5.89
CA THR A 12 -5.97 5.19 6.89
C THR A 12 -5.16 5.35 8.17
N LEU A 13 -5.22 6.54 8.77
CA LEU A 13 -4.74 6.75 10.13
C LEU A 13 -5.89 6.50 11.10
N SER A 14 -5.58 5.98 12.28
CA SER A 14 -6.56 5.72 13.34
C SER A 14 -5.87 5.80 14.69
N GLU A 15 -6.65 6.16 15.72
CA GLU A 15 -6.23 6.13 17.12
C GLU A 15 -6.41 4.73 17.75
N THR A 16 -7.13 3.83 17.05
CA THR A 16 -7.42 2.47 17.51
C THR A 16 -7.07 1.42 16.46
N LEU A 17 -6.85 0.18 16.91
CA LEU A 17 -6.59 -0.98 16.05
C LEU A 17 -7.88 -1.71 15.61
N ASN A 18 -8.97 -0.97 15.42
CA ASN A 18 -10.28 -1.54 15.09
C ASN A 18 -10.33 -2.06 13.64
N VAL A 19 -11.09 -3.13 13.41
CA VAL A 19 -11.28 -3.74 12.08
C VAL A 19 -11.91 -2.77 11.08
N SER A 20 -12.76 -1.85 11.55
CA SER A 20 -13.40 -0.82 10.71
C SER A 20 -12.36 -0.02 9.91
N CYS A 21 -11.24 0.35 10.53
CA CYS A 21 -10.17 1.11 9.88
C CYS A 21 -9.47 0.31 8.76
N VAL A 22 -9.34 -1.01 8.94
CA VAL A 22 -8.81 -1.91 7.90
C VAL A 22 -9.78 -1.98 6.73
N ILE A 23 -11.07 -2.14 7.01
CA ILE A 23 -12.14 -2.18 5.99
C ILE A 23 -12.19 -0.87 5.20
N ASP A 24 -12.08 0.28 5.87
CA ASP A 24 -12.05 1.60 5.22
C ASP A 24 -10.87 1.72 4.25
N THR A 25 -9.71 1.22 4.64
CA THR A 25 -8.51 1.22 3.79
C THR A 25 -8.69 0.35 2.55
N ILE A 26 -9.33 -0.82 2.70
CA ILE A 26 -9.65 -1.72 1.57
C ILE A 26 -10.64 -1.06 0.63
N ASN A 27 -11.66 -0.39 1.17
CA ASN A 27 -12.66 0.30 0.36
C ASN A 27 -12.07 1.49 -0.39
N LYS A 28 -11.14 2.24 0.22
CA LYS A 28 -10.35 3.26 -0.49
C LYS A 28 -9.52 2.64 -1.60
N ALA A 29 -8.82 1.53 -1.35
CA ALA A 29 -8.01 0.85 -2.35
C ALA A 29 -8.82 0.39 -3.57
N LYS A 30 -10.01 -0.19 -3.34
CA LYS A 30 -10.96 -0.57 -4.40
C LYS A 30 -11.45 0.60 -5.25
N LYS A 31 -11.58 1.79 -4.65
CA LYS A 31 -11.98 3.01 -5.37
C LYS A 31 -10.84 3.62 -6.17
N HIS A 32 -9.60 3.48 -5.70
CA HIS A 32 -8.41 4.07 -6.33
C HIS A 32 -7.85 3.26 -7.49
N ARG A 33 -8.19 1.97 -7.59
CA ARG A 33 -7.77 1.13 -8.71
C ARG A 33 -8.88 0.21 -9.15
N GLU A 34 -9.04 0.09 -10.47
CA GLU A 34 -9.79 -1.01 -11.04
C GLU A 34 -9.09 -2.33 -10.70
N LEU A 35 -9.83 -3.21 -10.05
CA LEU A 35 -9.33 -4.50 -9.60
C LEU A 35 -9.54 -5.54 -10.70
N VAL A 36 -8.52 -5.79 -11.51
CA VAL A 36 -8.52 -6.92 -12.45
C VAL A 36 -8.38 -8.20 -11.64
N SER A 37 -9.40 -9.05 -11.70
CA SER A 37 -9.45 -10.26 -10.90
C SER A 37 -8.62 -11.39 -11.53
N PRO A 38 -8.02 -12.29 -10.71
CA PRO A 38 -8.09 -12.31 -9.24
C PRO A 38 -7.11 -11.33 -8.58
N VAL A 39 -7.61 -10.57 -7.59
CA VAL A 39 -6.76 -9.72 -6.74
C VAL A 39 -6.38 -10.48 -5.47
N ILE A 40 -5.08 -10.57 -5.21
CA ILE A 40 -4.54 -11.17 -3.99
C ILE A 40 -4.30 -10.05 -2.98
N ILE A 41 -4.81 -10.23 -1.77
CA ILE A 41 -4.46 -9.41 -0.61
C ILE A 41 -3.67 -10.27 0.37
N HIS A 42 -2.47 -9.82 0.69
CA HIS A 42 -1.60 -10.47 1.65
C HIS A 42 -1.56 -9.67 2.96
N SER A 43 -1.75 -10.34 4.09
CA SER A 43 -1.64 -9.75 5.42
C SER A 43 -1.02 -10.71 6.43
N ASP A 44 -0.62 -10.21 7.59
CA ASP A 44 -0.41 -11.09 8.74
C ASP A 44 -1.74 -11.71 9.24
N ARG A 45 -1.63 -12.54 10.27
CA ARG A 45 -2.76 -13.23 10.93
C ARG A 45 -3.31 -12.47 12.14
N GLY A 46 -3.14 -11.15 12.20
CA GLY A 46 -3.71 -10.30 13.23
C GLY A 46 -5.23 -10.44 13.31
N SER A 47 -5.81 -10.22 14.50
CA SER A 47 -7.23 -10.44 14.77
C SER A 47 -8.15 -9.66 13.81
N GLN A 48 -7.73 -8.47 13.37
CA GLN A 48 -8.49 -7.67 12.40
C GLN A 48 -8.58 -8.38 11.04
N TYR A 49 -7.49 -9.01 10.59
CA TYR A 49 -7.39 -9.65 9.27
C TYR A 49 -8.01 -11.04 9.20
N VAL A 50 -8.38 -11.64 10.34
CA VAL A 50 -9.09 -12.93 10.39
C VAL A 50 -10.57 -12.81 10.79
N SER A 51 -11.01 -11.60 11.11
CA SER A 51 -12.39 -11.26 11.50
C SER A 51 -13.42 -11.58 10.41
N LYS A 52 -14.69 -11.72 10.82
CA LYS A 52 -15.80 -11.99 9.89
C LYS A 52 -16.05 -10.78 8.98
N GLU A 53 -15.94 -9.58 9.53
CA GLU A 53 -16.17 -8.30 8.86
C GLU A 53 -15.13 -8.07 7.77
N TYR A 54 -13.85 -8.35 8.06
CA TYR A 54 -12.78 -8.29 7.06
C TYR A 54 -13.05 -9.28 5.92
N LYS A 55 -13.31 -10.56 6.24
CA LYS A 55 -13.59 -11.59 5.22
C LYS A 55 -14.78 -11.22 4.33
N LYS A 56 -15.83 -10.62 4.90
CA LYS A 56 -16.98 -10.11 4.14
C LYS A 56 -16.56 -8.98 3.19
N ALA A 57 -15.78 -8.02 3.69
CA ALA A 57 -15.26 -6.92 2.88
C ALA A 57 -14.34 -7.39 1.75
N THR A 58 -13.61 -8.49 1.91
CA THR A 58 -12.67 -9.04 0.93
C THR A 58 -13.21 -10.25 0.16
N SER A 59 -14.52 -10.49 0.17
CA SER A 59 -15.15 -11.70 -0.42
C SER A 59 -14.83 -11.97 -1.89
N LYS A 60 -14.46 -10.95 -2.67
CA LYS A 60 -14.05 -11.06 -4.09
C LYS A 60 -12.54 -11.12 -4.30
N MET A 61 -11.75 -11.23 -3.23
CA MET A 61 -10.29 -11.24 -3.26
C MET A 61 -9.77 -12.59 -2.76
N VAL A 62 -8.58 -12.97 -3.22
CA VAL A 62 -7.86 -14.13 -2.70
C VAL A 62 -7.08 -13.69 -1.47
N LEU A 63 -7.43 -14.26 -0.32
CA LEU A 63 -6.75 -13.97 0.95
C LEU A 63 -5.49 -14.83 1.08
N SER A 64 -4.34 -14.18 1.25
CA SER A 64 -3.06 -14.81 1.55
C SER A 64 -2.57 -14.32 2.91
N TYR A 65 -2.06 -15.24 3.73
CA TYR A 65 -1.59 -14.90 5.08
C TYR A 65 -0.14 -15.28 5.29
N SER A 66 0.62 -14.43 5.96
CA SER A 66 2.01 -14.72 6.31
C SER A 66 2.11 -15.98 7.17
N LYS A 67 3.09 -16.84 6.88
CA LYS A 67 3.33 -18.04 7.70
C LYS A 67 3.91 -17.64 9.06
N LYS A 68 3.57 -18.41 10.10
CA LYS A 68 4.19 -18.22 11.42
C LYS A 68 5.70 -18.46 11.25
N ALA A 69 6.52 -17.53 11.75
CA ALA A 69 7.99 -17.53 11.62
C ALA A 69 8.59 -17.25 10.22
N TYR A 70 7.83 -16.60 9.31
CA TYR A 70 8.36 -16.14 8.01
C TYR A 70 8.32 -14.61 7.90
N PRO A 71 9.34 -13.89 8.42
CA PRO A 71 9.37 -12.43 8.42
C PRO A 71 9.44 -11.82 7.00
N TRP A 72 9.93 -12.59 6.02
CA TRP A 72 10.07 -12.15 4.64
C TRP A 72 8.74 -11.84 3.96
N ASP A 73 7.64 -12.48 4.40
CA ASP A 73 6.30 -12.32 3.83
C ASP A 73 5.78 -10.87 3.95
N ASN A 74 6.17 -10.16 5.02
CA ASN A 74 5.77 -8.76 5.27
C ASN A 74 6.91 -7.75 5.12
N ALA A 75 8.11 -8.19 4.73
CA ALA A 75 9.31 -7.35 4.71
C ALA A 75 9.13 -6.04 3.92
N CYS A 76 8.32 -6.06 2.85
CA CYS A 76 8.10 -4.90 2.00
C CYS A 76 7.30 -3.79 2.70
N ILE A 77 6.21 -4.16 3.40
CA ILE A 77 5.39 -3.18 4.13
C ILE A 77 6.07 -2.76 5.43
N GLU A 78 6.81 -3.67 6.08
CA GLU A 78 7.64 -3.35 7.25
C GLU A 78 8.75 -2.36 6.92
N SER A 79 9.41 -2.54 5.77
CA SER A 79 10.40 -1.58 5.27
C SER A 79 9.78 -0.21 5.05
N PHE A 80 8.59 -0.12 4.46
CA PHE A 80 7.87 1.15 4.34
C PHE A 80 7.62 1.81 5.69
N HIS A 81 7.12 1.05 6.68
CA HIS A 81 6.88 1.56 8.03
C HIS A 81 8.16 2.06 8.71
N ALA A 82 9.28 1.37 8.54
CA ALA A 82 10.57 1.80 9.09
C ALA A 82 11.04 3.12 8.44
N ILE A 83 10.91 3.22 7.12
CA ILE A 83 11.35 4.38 6.33
C ILE A 83 10.53 5.63 6.67
N ILE A 84 9.19 5.56 6.64
CA ILE A 84 8.33 6.72 6.95
C ILE A 84 8.58 7.25 8.37
N LYS A 85 8.82 6.35 9.33
CA LYS A 85 9.17 6.74 10.71
C LYS A 85 10.50 7.49 10.74
N ARG A 86 11.54 6.89 10.18
CA ARG A 86 12.91 7.41 10.21
C ARG A 86 13.04 8.76 9.51
N GLU A 87 12.48 8.88 8.32
CA GLU A 87 12.77 10.02 7.43
C GLU A 87 11.75 11.14 7.52
N TRP A 88 10.56 10.85 8.05
CA TRP A 88 9.46 11.81 8.12
C TRP A 88 8.97 12.00 9.54
N ILE A 89 8.27 11.00 10.09
CA ILE A 89 7.49 11.16 11.33
C ILE A 89 8.38 11.56 12.51
N ASN A 90 9.56 10.95 12.68
CA ASN A 90 10.45 11.24 13.80
C ASN A 90 11.09 12.63 13.72
N ARG A 91 10.94 13.36 12.61
CA ARG A 91 11.47 14.73 12.45
C ARG A 91 10.51 15.80 12.99
N PHE A 92 9.29 15.41 13.35
CA PHE A 92 8.26 16.34 13.81
C PHE A 92 7.80 16.01 15.22
N ARG A 93 7.58 17.07 16.03
CA ARG A 93 6.77 16.97 17.23
C ARG A 93 5.30 17.03 16.82
N ILE A 94 4.64 15.87 16.77
CA ILE A 94 3.22 15.77 16.44
C ILE A 94 2.39 16.47 17.53
N LYS A 95 1.46 17.32 17.10
CA LYS A 95 0.68 18.19 18.01
C LYS A 95 -0.70 17.62 18.31
N ASN A 96 -1.32 17.00 17.31
CA ASN A 96 -2.65 16.42 17.37
C ASN A 96 -2.84 15.48 16.17
N TYR A 97 -3.98 14.80 16.15
CA TYR A 97 -4.36 13.85 15.10
C TYR A 97 -4.32 14.46 13.69
N ARG A 98 -4.85 15.69 13.52
CA ARG A 98 -4.88 16.37 12.22
C ARG A 98 -3.46 16.63 11.69
N HIS A 99 -2.53 17.03 12.56
CA HIS A 99 -1.13 17.22 12.19
C HIS A 99 -0.52 15.88 11.73
N ALA A 100 -0.74 14.78 12.47
CA ALA A 100 -0.26 13.46 12.07
C ALA A 100 -0.82 13.03 10.71
N TYR A 101 -2.12 13.25 10.48
CA TYR A 101 -2.76 12.93 9.21
C TYR A 101 -2.11 13.69 8.04
N ILE A 102 -1.88 15.00 8.18
CA ILE A 102 -1.23 15.82 7.16
C ILE A 102 0.17 15.29 6.87
N LEU A 103 0.97 15.00 7.90
CA LEU A 103 2.33 14.47 7.71
C LEU A 103 2.34 13.15 6.93
N VAL A 104 1.44 12.23 7.24
CA VAL A 104 1.34 10.95 6.52
C VAL A 104 0.84 11.17 5.09
N PHE A 105 -0.15 12.03 4.90
CA PHE A 105 -0.68 12.39 3.58
C PHE A 105 0.40 12.98 2.68
N GLU A 106 1.12 13.99 3.16
CA GLU A 106 2.20 14.65 2.44
C GLU A 106 3.29 13.64 2.10
N TYR A 107 3.79 12.89 3.08
CA TYR A 107 4.85 11.93 2.83
C TYR A 107 4.47 10.93 1.73
N ILE A 108 3.27 10.35 1.80
CA ILE A 108 2.84 9.35 0.83
C ILE A 108 2.62 9.98 -0.55
N GLY A 109 1.90 11.10 -0.61
CA GLY A 109 1.41 11.71 -1.84
C GLY A 109 2.44 12.54 -2.59
N THR A 110 3.28 13.28 -1.88
CA THR A 110 4.22 14.25 -2.47
C THR A 110 5.65 13.76 -2.53
N PHE A 111 6.00 12.72 -1.75
CA PHE A 111 7.37 12.20 -1.72
C PHE A 111 7.49 10.70 -2.01
N TYR A 112 6.87 9.81 -1.23
CA TYR A 112 7.06 8.37 -1.35
C TYR A 112 6.59 7.83 -2.71
N ASN A 113 5.36 8.14 -3.12
CA ASN A 113 4.84 7.63 -4.40
C ASN A 113 5.42 8.36 -5.61
N THR A 114 5.91 9.59 -5.46
CA THR A 114 6.24 10.53 -6.56
C THR A 114 7.72 10.76 -6.80
N ILE A 115 8.56 10.70 -5.75
CA ILE A 115 9.98 11.08 -5.83
C ILE A 115 10.89 9.95 -5.35
N ARG A 116 10.50 9.20 -4.31
CA ARG A 116 11.36 8.18 -3.72
C ARG A 116 11.64 7.05 -4.72
N ILE A 117 12.92 6.86 -5.03
CA ILE A 117 13.37 5.78 -5.90
C ILE A 117 13.46 4.44 -5.16
N HIS A 118 13.14 3.35 -5.85
CA HIS A 118 13.26 1.99 -5.34
C HIS A 118 14.10 1.13 -6.28
N SER A 119 15.08 0.38 -5.75
CA SER A 119 15.89 -0.54 -6.55
C SER A 119 15.04 -1.61 -7.27
N HIS A 120 13.97 -2.08 -6.62
CA HIS A 120 12.97 -2.97 -7.22
C HIS A 120 12.29 -2.37 -8.46
N CYS A 121 12.19 -1.04 -8.51
CA CYS A 121 11.53 -0.30 -9.58
C CYS A 121 12.55 0.29 -10.57
N ASN A 122 13.71 -0.35 -10.76
CA ASN A 122 14.81 0.15 -11.60
C ASN A 122 15.23 1.60 -11.24
N TYR A 123 15.26 1.91 -9.94
CA TYR A 123 15.56 3.24 -9.43
C TYR A 123 14.58 4.34 -9.88
N MET A 124 13.35 3.97 -10.25
CA MET A 124 12.24 4.91 -10.44
C MET A 124 11.39 5.03 -9.18
N SER A 125 10.64 6.13 -9.07
CA SER A 125 9.55 6.22 -8.09
C SER A 125 8.38 5.30 -8.44
N PRO A 126 7.52 4.94 -7.47
CA PRO A 126 6.36 4.10 -7.74
C PRO A 126 5.47 4.62 -8.87
N ASN A 127 5.25 5.94 -8.93
CA ASN A 127 4.45 6.56 -9.99
C ASN A 127 5.16 6.55 -11.35
N GLU A 128 6.47 6.80 -11.40
CA GLU A 128 7.23 6.74 -12.65
C GLU A 128 7.28 5.32 -13.21
N PHE A 129 7.47 4.33 -12.33
CA PHE A 129 7.49 2.93 -12.71
C PHE A 129 6.16 2.48 -13.33
N GLU A 130 5.02 2.85 -12.72
CA GLU A 130 3.71 2.59 -13.29
C GLU A 130 3.51 3.28 -14.64
N LYS A 131 3.91 4.55 -14.78
CA LYS A 131 3.81 5.28 -16.05
C LYS A 131 4.65 4.64 -17.15
N ALA A 132 5.86 4.18 -16.83
CA ALA A 132 6.72 3.49 -17.77
C ALA A 132 6.10 2.17 -18.23
N TYR A 133 5.52 1.40 -17.30
CA TYR A 133 4.83 0.15 -17.60
C TYR A 133 3.60 0.38 -18.50
N GLU A 134 2.74 1.35 -18.20
CA GLU A 134 1.57 1.66 -19.02
C GLU A 134 1.97 2.11 -20.43
N LYS A 135 3.04 2.91 -20.55
CA LYS A 135 3.58 3.31 -21.86
C LYS A 135 4.05 2.08 -22.67
N PHE A 136 4.78 1.17 -22.03
CA PHE A 136 5.26 -0.06 -22.67
C PHE A 136 4.10 -0.94 -23.13
N LYS A 137 3.11 -1.17 -22.24
CA LYS A 137 1.91 -1.95 -22.54
C LYS A 137 1.16 -1.38 -23.75
N ARG A 138 0.97 -0.06 -23.82
CA ARG A 138 0.30 0.59 -24.95
C ARG A 138 1.06 0.40 -26.27
N ILE A 139 2.39 0.52 -26.26
CA ILE A 139 3.21 0.31 -27.46
C ILE A 139 3.09 -1.14 -27.95
N SER A 140 3.23 -2.12 -27.04
CA SER A 140 3.15 -3.55 -27.38
C SER A 140 1.80 -3.94 -27.99
N MET A 141 0.70 -3.34 -27.55
CA MET A 141 -0.63 -3.58 -28.11
C MET A 141 -0.80 -2.94 -29.51
N SER A 142 -0.18 -1.79 -29.75
CA SER A 142 -0.23 -1.11 -31.07
C SER A 142 0.63 -1.76 -32.15
N THR A 143 1.67 -2.51 -31.77
CA THR A 143 2.55 -3.23 -32.71
C THR A 143 2.07 -4.66 -33.01
N ALA A 144 1.10 -5.16 -32.24
CA ALA A 144 0.52 -6.49 -32.39
C ALA A 144 -0.77 -6.50 -33.25
N SER A 145 -1.16 -5.34 -33.79
CA SER A 145 -2.30 -5.09 -34.67
C SER A 145 -1.82 -4.58 -36.02
#